data_AF-A0AAD3M1Z1-F1
#
_entry.id   AF-A0AAD3M1Z1-F1
#
_cell.length_a   1.000
_cell.length_b   1.000
_cell.length_c   1.000
_cell.angle_alpha   90.00
_cell.angle_beta   90.00
_cell.angle_gamma   90.00
#
_symmetry.space_group_name_H-M   'P 1'
#
loop_
_entity.id
_entity.type
_entity.pdbx_description
1 polymer ?
#
loop_
_entity_poly.entity_id
_entity_poly.type
_entity_poly.pdbx_seq_one_letter_code
_entity_poly.pdbx_strand_id
1 'polypeptide(L)'
;MATQIAKTTQSLTSAAEMRDTTKMLMQPNANWEEYLTPAPLSIAIMGELVFISCCNDFSINKNAPQKGFKYIEYPDSFRACLMQICNSGWHAFNMAHKNMDQIRIHTGTVPEYMKAAVKILFNGSDEVIETLLPIQLENIRTIADETGVSQIEGGSCHKVE
;
A
#
# COMPACT_ATOMS: atom_id res chain seq x y z
N MET A 1 23.51 36.65 -2.82
CA MET A 1 22.76 35.46 -3.28
C MET A 1 22.07 34.71 -2.13
N ALA A 2 22.78 34.28 -1.09
CA ALA A 2 22.20 33.51 0.03
C ALA A 2 20.98 34.18 0.71
N THR A 3 20.99 35.50 0.90
CA THR A 3 19.89 36.24 1.53
C THR A 3 18.63 36.31 0.64
N GLN A 4 18.79 36.35 -0.69
CA GLN A 4 17.64 36.31 -1.59
C GLN A 4 17.05 34.92 -1.66
N ILE A 5 17.88 33.88 -1.73
CA ILE A 5 17.44 32.48 -1.72
C ILE A 5 16.63 32.21 -0.44
N ALA A 6 17.15 32.55 0.74
CA ALA A 6 16.47 32.37 2.02
C ALA A 6 15.13 33.13 2.09
N LYS A 7 15.08 34.36 1.55
CA LYS A 7 13.85 35.16 1.51
C LYS A 7 12.81 34.57 0.55
N THR A 8 13.26 34.01 -0.57
CA THR A 8 12.41 33.32 -1.55
C THR A 8 11.91 31.97 -1.03
N THR A 9 12.74 31.17 -0.34
CA THR A 9 12.29 29.92 0.30
C THR A 9 11.27 30.18 1.41
N GLN A 10 11.48 31.26 2.18
CA GLN A 10 10.57 31.69 3.24
C GLN A 10 9.25 32.26 2.69
N SER A 11 9.24 32.88 1.50
CA SER A 11 8.01 33.31 0.82
C SER A 11 7.26 32.18 0.12
N LEU A 12 7.95 31.10 -0.27
CA LEU A 12 7.40 29.89 -0.90
C LEU A 12 6.81 28.90 0.13
N THR A 13 7.03 29.13 1.41
CA THR A 13 6.54 28.27 2.50
C THR A 13 5.76 29.14 3.48
N SER A 14 4.60 29.62 3.02
CA SER A 14 3.70 30.41 3.85
C SER A 14 3.13 29.54 4.99
N ALA A 15 2.86 30.14 6.14
CA ALA A 15 2.21 29.43 7.26
C ALA A 15 0.82 28.89 6.89
N ALA A 16 0.15 29.47 5.89
CA ALA A 16 -1.09 28.92 5.33
C ALA A 16 -0.82 27.66 4.52
N GLU A 17 0.20 27.68 3.65
CA GLU A 17 0.62 26.50 2.88
C GLU A 17 1.07 25.37 3.79
N MET A 18 1.82 25.65 4.86
CA MET A 18 2.19 24.61 5.84
C MET A 18 0.99 24.00 6.56
N ARG A 19 -0.05 24.79 6.86
CA ARG A 19 -1.30 24.28 7.46
C ARG A 19 -2.08 23.41 6.47
N ASP A 20 -2.17 23.84 5.22
CA ASP A 20 -2.83 23.05 4.17
C ASP A 20 -2.06 21.76 3.86
N THR A 21 -0.73 21.82 3.82
CA THR A 21 0.14 20.65 3.63
C THR A 21 0.03 19.70 4.81
N THR A 22 0.02 20.20 6.05
CA THR A 22 -0.19 19.39 7.26
C THR A 22 -1.58 18.75 7.24
N LYS A 23 -2.61 19.49 6.81
CA LYS A 23 -3.97 18.97 6.66
C LYS A 23 -4.04 17.89 5.58
N MET A 24 -3.37 18.07 4.44
CA MET A 24 -3.26 17.06 3.39
C MET A 24 -2.46 15.83 3.82
N LEU A 25 -1.40 15.98 4.63
CA LEU A 25 -0.67 14.84 5.20
C LEU A 25 -1.47 14.07 6.26
N MET A 26 -2.33 14.78 7.01
CA MET A 26 -3.17 14.21 8.06
C MET A 26 -4.48 13.64 7.52
N GLN A 27 -4.98 14.14 6.38
CA GLN A 27 -6.24 13.70 5.74
C GLN A 27 -6.28 12.19 5.41
N PRO A 28 -5.22 11.58 4.84
CA PRO A 28 -5.17 10.13 4.59
C PRO A 28 -5.31 9.30 5.87
N ASN A 29 -4.85 9.84 7.00
CA ASN A 29 -4.93 9.18 8.31
C ASN A 29 -6.32 9.36 8.96
N ALA A 30 -7.27 10.07 8.36
CA ALA A 30 -8.58 10.29 8.96
C ALA A 30 -9.48 9.03 8.93
N ASN A 31 -9.30 8.15 7.94
CA ASN A 31 -10.11 6.93 7.76
C ASN A 31 -9.31 5.62 7.90
N TRP A 32 -8.04 5.69 8.34
CA TRP A 32 -7.17 4.52 8.46
C TRP A 32 -7.77 3.39 9.32
N GLU A 33 -8.58 3.72 10.34
CA GLU A 33 -9.27 2.75 11.18
C GLU A 33 -10.25 1.88 10.37
N GLU A 34 -11.04 2.48 9.48
CA GLU A 34 -11.98 1.76 8.61
C GLU A 34 -11.25 0.79 7.66
N TYR A 35 -10.04 1.14 7.23
CA TYR A 35 -9.24 0.31 6.33
C TYR A 35 -8.38 -0.75 7.05
N LEU A 36 -7.98 -0.50 8.30
CA LEU A 36 -7.05 -1.36 9.04
C LEU A 36 -7.74 -2.31 10.01
N THR A 37 -8.93 -1.97 10.52
CA THR A 37 -9.71 -2.84 11.43
C THR A 37 -10.26 -4.11 10.78
N PRO A 38 -10.64 -4.17 9.48
CA PRO A 38 -11.27 -5.37 8.92
C PRO A 38 -10.36 -6.60 8.90
N ALA A 39 -9.05 -6.42 8.69
CA ALA A 39 -8.11 -7.54 8.59
C ALA A 39 -7.95 -8.29 9.93
N PRO A 40 -7.60 -7.65 11.06
CA PRO A 40 -7.56 -8.30 12.37
C PRO A 40 -8.90 -8.89 12.79
N LEU A 41 -10.02 -8.19 12.54
CA LEU A 41 -11.35 -8.67 12.90
C LEU A 41 -11.71 -9.95 12.15
N SER A 42 -11.43 -10.01 10.84
CA SER A 42 -11.67 -11.20 10.02
C SER A 42 -10.87 -12.40 10.53
N ILE A 43 -9.62 -12.20 10.96
CA ILE A 43 -8.78 -13.25 11.53
C ILE A 43 -9.35 -13.75 12.87
N ALA A 44 -9.82 -12.85 13.73
CA ALA A 44 -10.43 -13.21 15.01
C ALA A 44 -11.68 -14.09 14.80
N ILE A 45 -12.59 -13.66 13.92
CA ILE A 45 -13.80 -14.42 13.59
C ILE A 45 -13.44 -15.78 13.00
N MET A 46 -12.46 -15.86 12.09
CA MET A 46 -11.99 -17.15 11.56
C MET A 46 -11.44 -18.06 12.68
N GLY A 47 -10.69 -17.52 13.63
CA GLY A 47 -10.17 -18.28 14.77
C GLY A 47 -11.28 -18.87 15.65
N GLU A 48 -12.32 -18.07 15.93
CA GLU A 48 -13.50 -18.53 16.67
C GLU A 48 -14.27 -19.63 15.91
N LEU A 49 -14.47 -19.46 14.60
CA LEU A 49 -15.14 -20.45 13.77
C LEU A 49 -14.36 -21.78 13.72
N VAL A 50 -13.03 -21.72 13.58
CA VAL A 50 -12.18 -22.91 13.62
C VAL A 50 -12.31 -23.61 14.97
N PHE A 51 -12.31 -22.86 16.07
CA PHE A 51 -12.50 -23.42 17.41
C PHE A 51 -13.85 -24.13 17.57
N ILE A 52 -14.94 -23.51 17.13
CA ILE A 52 -16.29 -24.10 17.17
C ILE A 52 -16.36 -25.36 16.29
N SER A 53 -15.73 -25.35 15.12
CA SER A 53 -15.70 -26.50 14.20
C SER A 53 -14.98 -27.72 14.75
N CYS A 54 -14.12 -27.56 15.77
CA CYS A 54 -13.48 -28.70 16.45
C CYS A 54 -14.48 -29.56 17.22
N CYS A 55 -15.59 -28.98 17.68
CA CYS A 55 -16.58 -29.69 18.49
C CYS A 55 -17.62 -30.43 17.63
N ASN A 56 -17.99 -29.86 16.47
CA ASN A 56 -18.97 -30.44 15.57
C ASN A 56 -18.67 -30.04 14.13
N ASP A 57 -18.43 -31.03 13.28
CA ASP A 57 -18.23 -30.84 11.84
C ASP A 57 -19.52 -31.16 11.08
N PHE A 58 -19.83 -30.37 10.06
CA PHE A 58 -21.05 -30.50 9.29
C PHE A 58 -20.84 -30.10 7.84
N SER A 59 -21.66 -30.63 6.93
CA SER A 59 -21.60 -30.22 5.53
C SER A 59 -22.31 -28.88 5.30
N ILE A 60 -21.72 -28.04 4.46
CA ILE A 60 -22.35 -26.79 3.99
C ILE A 60 -23.29 -27.00 2.81
N ASN A 61 -23.41 -28.24 2.30
CA ASN A 61 -24.24 -28.56 1.13
C ASN A 61 -25.74 -28.45 1.37
N LYS A 62 -26.19 -28.30 2.63
CA LYS A 62 -27.62 -28.23 2.98
C LYS A 62 -28.37 -27.11 2.25
N ASN A 63 -27.70 -26.02 1.88
CA ASN A 63 -28.24 -24.92 1.08
C ASN A 63 -27.25 -24.51 -0.02
N ALA A 64 -26.72 -25.50 -0.76
CA ALA A 64 -25.76 -25.22 -1.83
C ALA A 64 -26.37 -24.31 -2.92
N PRO A 65 -25.57 -23.42 -3.54
CA PRO A 65 -25.99 -22.68 -4.73
C PRO A 65 -26.38 -23.63 -5.88
N GLN A 66 -27.25 -23.19 -6.80
CA GLN A 66 -27.68 -24.02 -7.93
C GLN A 66 -26.53 -24.58 -8.80
N LYS A 67 -25.40 -23.88 -8.87
CA LYS A 67 -24.20 -24.30 -9.62
C LYS A 67 -23.09 -24.88 -8.73
N GLY A 68 -23.38 -25.13 -7.45
CA GLY A 68 -22.36 -25.47 -6.45
C GLY A 68 -21.48 -24.30 -6.05
N PHE A 69 -20.46 -24.57 -5.23
CA PHE A 69 -19.50 -23.57 -4.77
C PHE A 69 -18.36 -23.42 -5.79
N LYS A 70 -18.06 -22.18 -6.22
CA LYS A 70 -16.99 -21.91 -7.22
C LYS A 70 -15.59 -22.17 -6.67
N TYR A 71 -15.35 -21.82 -5.40
CA TYR A 71 -14.01 -21.80 -4.80
C TYR A 71 -13.85 -22.77 -3.62
N ILE A 72 -14.91 -23.48 -3.21
CA ILE A 72 -14.84 -24.42 -2.09
C ILE A 72 -14.69 -25.84 -2.64
N GLU A 73 -13.61 -26.52 -2.24
CA GLU A 73 -13.27 -27.84 -2.75
C GLU A 73 -13.85 -28.97 -1.89
N TYR A 74 -14.03 -28.73 -0.59
CA TYR A 74 -14.40 -29.75 0.39
C TYR A 74 -15.71 -29.44 1.13
N PRO A 75 -16.86 -29.24 0.44
CA PRO A 75 -18.09 -28.76 1.04
C PRO A 75 -18.77 -29.75 2.00
N ASP A 76 -18.29 -31.00 2.06
CA ASP A 76 -18.80 -32.04 2.95
C ASP A 76 -18.35 -31.84 4.41
N SER A 77 -17.30 -31.04 4.64
CA SER A 77 -16.77 -30.73 5.96
C SER A 77 -16.59 -29.21 6.10
N PHE A 78 -17.37 -28.60 6.99
CA PHE A 78 -17.24 -27.19 7.34
C PHE A 78 -15.84 -26.88 7.86
N ARG A 79 -15.26 -27.79 8.64
CA ARG A 79 -13.87 -27.66 9.10
C ARG A 79 -12.87 -27.66 7.94
N ALA A 80 -13.02 -28.55 6.95
CA ALA A 80 -12.15 -28.57 5.79
C ALA A 80 -12.26 -27.27 4.97
N CYS A 81 -13.48 -26.76 4.78
CA CYS A 81 -13.73 -25.45 4.16
C CYS A 81 -13.02 -24.31 4.91
N LEU A 82 -13.15 -24.27 6.24
CA LEU A 82 -12.50 -23.23 7.06
C LEU A 82 -10.98 -23.31 6.93
N MET A 83 -10.39 -24.51 7.01
CA MET A 83 -8.94 -24.66 6.86
C MET A 83 -8.46 -24.22 5.46
N GLN A 84 -9.23 -24.49 4.41
CA GLN A 84 -8.95 -24.01 3.06
C GLN A 84 -8.94 -22.47 3.01
N ILE A 85 -9.96 -21.83 3.58
CA ILE A 85 -10.06 -20.36 3.64
C ILE A 85 -8.91 -19.76 4.46
N CYS A 86 -8.61 -20.33 5.63
CA CYS A 86 -7.51 -19.86 6.49
C CYS A 86 -6.16 -19.97 5.78
N ASN A 87 -5.90 -21.05 5.05
CA ASN A 87 -4.66 -21.23 4.31
C ASN A 87 -4.53 -20.21 3.16
N SER A 88 -5.60 -20.02 2.39
CA SER A 88 -5.65 -18.99 1.34
C SER A 88 -5.48 -17.58 1.90
N GLY A 89 -6.14 -17.29 3.03
CA GLY A 89 -6.01 -16.01 3.74
C GLY A 89 -4.58 -15.77 4.22
N TRP A 90 -3.95 -16.76 4.83
CA TRP A 90 -2.54 -16.69 5.25
C TRP A 90 -1.61 -16.39 4.07
N HIS A 91 -1.82 -17.04 2.92
CA HIS A 91 -1.03 -16.78 1.72
C HIS A 91 -1.22 -15.34 1.23
N ALA A 92 -2.46 -14.87 1.15
CA ALA A 92 -2.79 -13.51 0.71
C ALA A 92 -2.19 -12.45 1.65
N PHE A 93 -2.34 -12.59 2.96
CA PHE A 93 -1.77 -11.66 3.94
C PHE A 93 -0.24 -11.64 3.89
N ASN A 94 0.40 -12.80 3.73
CA ASN A 94 1.86 -12.85 3.59
C ASN A 94 2.36 -12.22 2.30
N MET A 95 1.66 -12.43 1.19
CA MET A 95 1.99 -11.77 -0.08
C MET A 95 1.84 -10.25 0.06
N ALA A 96 0.73 -9.78 0.64
CA ALA A 96 0.51 -8.37 0.91
C ALA A 96 1.61 -7.78 1.82
N HIS A 97 1.97 -8.46 2.90
CA HIS A 97 3.04 -8.03 3.81
C HIS A 97 4.39 -7.91 3.10
N LYS A 98 4.77 -8.90 2.29
CA LYS A 98 6.00 -8.84 1.49
C LYS A 98 5.99 -7.67 0.51
N ASN A 99 4.89 -7.47 -0.21
CA ASN A 99 4.78 -6.38 -1.17
C ASN A 99 4.83 -5.00 -0.48
N MET A 100 4.15 -4.84 0.67
CA MET A 100 4.22 -3.62 1.47
C MET A 100 5.63 -3.34 2.00
N ASP A 101 6.36 -4.38 2.41
CA ASP A 101 7.77 -4.25 2.79
C ASP A 101 8.66 -3.82 1.62
N GLN A 102 8.46 -4.41 0.43
CA GLN A 102 9.18 -3.98 -0.77
C GLN A 102 8.89 -2.51 -1.11
N ILE A 103 7.62 -2.09 -1.09
CA ILE A 103 7.26 -0.68 -1.31
C ILE A 103 7.97 0.22 -0.30
N ARG A 104 7.94 -0.14 0.98
CA ARG A 104 8.64 0.62 2.04
C ARG A 104 10.13 0.74 1.78
N ILE A 105 10.80 -0.34 1.40
CA ILE A 105 12.25 -0.36 1.15
C ILE A 105 12.59 0.54 -0.04
N HIS A 106 11.90 0.38 -1.18
CA HIS A 106 12.20 1.13 -2.40
C HIS A 106 11.87 2.62 -2.22
N THR A 107 10.69 2.94 -1.68
CA THR A 107 10.28 4.34 -1.42
C THR A 107 11.14 5.03 -0.37
N GLY A 108 11.74 4.29 0.57
CA GLY A 108 12.67 4.82 1.57
C GLY A 108 13.92 5.48 0.97
N THR A 109 14.28 5.16 -0.28
CA THR A 109 15.43 5.74 -0.98
C THR A 109 15.09 7.03 -1.76
N VAL A 110 13.81 7.26 -2.07
CA VAL A 110 13.32 8.42 -2.83
C VAL A 110 13.75 9.77 -2.23
N PRO A 111 13.69 9.98 -0.90
CA PRO A 111 14.16 11.25 -0.31
C PRO A 111 15.61 11.57 -0.61
N GLU A 112 16.49 10.57 -0.71
CA GLU A 112 17.91 10.79 -1.00
C GLU A 112 18.13 11.17 -2.47
N TYR A 113 17.44 10.49 -3.41
CA TYR A 113 17.45 10.89 -4.82
C TYR A 113 16.88 12.30 -5.02
N MET A 114 15.84 12.67 -4.29
CA MET A 114 15.25 14.01 -4.34
C MET A 114 16.23 15.07 -3.81
N LYS A 115 16.90 14.83 -2.68
CA LYS A 115 17.95 15.72 -2.16
C LYS A 115 19.09 15.89 -3.16
N ALA A 116 19.52 14.80 -3.80
CA ALA A 116 20.56 14.84 -4.82
C ALA A 116 20.13 15.68 -6.04
N ALA A 117 18.90 15.47 -6.53
CA ALA A 117 18.34 16.25 -7.64
C ALA A 117 18.28 17.75 -7.32
N VAL A 118 17.79 18.12 -6.14
CA VAL A 118 17.75 19.52 -5.68
C VAL A 118 19.16 20.10 -5.57
N LYS A 119 20.12 19.35 -5.01
CA LYS A 119 21.52 19.81 -4.91
C LYS A 119 22.14 20.04 -6.28
N ILE A 120 21.87 19.18 -7.26
CA ILE A 120 22.36 19.34 -8.64
C ILE A 120 21.76 20.61 -9.26
N LEU A 121 20.45 20.83 -9.09
CA LEU A 121 19.75 22.01 -9.61
C LEU A 121 20.31 23.34 -9.05
N PHE A 122 20.67 23.38 -7.76
CA PHE A 122 21.12 24.63 -7.12
C PHE A 122 22.65 24.83 -7.14
N ASN A 123 23.43 23.77 -7.28
CA ASN A 123 24.89 23.83 -7.11
C ASN A 123 25.69 23.25 -8.30
N GLY A 124 25.02 22.65 -9.29
CA GLY A 124 25.67 22.08 -10.48
C GLY A 124 26.03 23.15 -11.52
N SER A 125 27.07 22.88 -12.31
CA SER A 125 27.27 23.58 -13.58
C SER A 125 26.25 23.09 -14.62
N ASP A 126 26.02 23.86 -15.68
CA ASP A 126 25.06 23.51 -16.74
C ASP A 126 25.30 22.09 -17.29
N GLU A 127 26.57 21.70 -17.46
CA GLU A 127 26.97 20.36 -17.90
C GLU A 127 26.58 19.25 -16.90
N VAL A 128 26.69 19.52 -15.59
CA VAL A 128 26.30 18.57 -14.53
C VAL A 128 24.79 18.47 -14.41
N ILE A 129 24.08 19.58 -14.64
CA ILE A 129 22.61 19.60 -14.65
C ILE A 129 22.09 18.76 -15.81
N GLU A 130 22.59 18.95 -17.03
CA GLU A 130 22.14 18.20 -18.21
C GLU A 130 22.43 16.69 -18.10
N THR A 131 23.52 16.31 -17.45
CA THR A 131 23.95 14.90 -17.39
C THR A 131 23.44 14.14 -16.18
N LEU A 132 23.47 14.74 -14.98
CA LEU A 132 23.23 14.01 -13.73
C LEU A 132 21.80 14.17 -13.21
N LEU A 133 21.12 15.28 -13.51
CA LEU A 133 19.73 15.49 -13.06
C LEU A 133 18.76 14.45 -13.64
N PRO A 134 18.77 14.13 -14.95
CA PRO A 134 17.87 13.13 -15.51
C PRO A 134 18.05 11.76 -14.87
N ILE A 135 19.28 11.40 -14.49
CA ILE A 135 19.59 10.13 -13.82
C ILE A 135 18.90 10.05 -12.46
N GLN A 136 18.93 11.13 -11.67
CA GLN A 136 18.26 11.14 -10.36
C GLN A 136 16.73 11.04 -10.49
N LEU A 137 16.15 11.71 -11.50
CA LEU A 137 14.72 11.66 -11.76
C LEU A 137 14.27 10.30 -12.30
N GLU A 138 15.07 9.66 -13.15
CA GLU A 138 14.78 8.32 -13.68
C GLU A 138 14.82 7.25 -12.57
N ASN A 139 15.74 7.39 -11.60
CA ASN A 139 15.75 6.52 -10.41
C ASN A 139 14.45 6.64 -9.61
N ILE A 140 13.96 7.86 -9.40
CA ILE A 140 12.68 8.10 -8.70
C ILE A 140 11.51 7.52 -9.49
N ARG A 141 11.51 7.70 -10.81
CA ARG A 141 10.49 7.15 -11.71
C ARG A 141 10.49 5.62 -11.69
N THR A 142 11.65 5.00 -11.79
CA THR A 142 11.80 3.54 -11.75
C THR A 142 11.21 2.98 -10.45
N ILE A 143 11.51 3.61 -9.31
CA ILE A 143 10.92 3.23 -8.02
C ILE A 143 9.39 3.37 -8.03
N ALA A 144 8.85 4.45 -8.60
CA ALA A 144 7.40 4.66 -8.68
C ALA A 144 6.69 3.61 -9.55
N ASP A 145 7.32 3.23 -10.66
CA ASP A 145 6.80 2.22 -11.59
C ASP A 145 6.89 0.80 -10.98
N GLU A 146 7.99 0.47 -10.31
CA GLU A 146 8.18 -0.82 -9.62
C GLU A 146 7.24 -1.02 -8.42
N THR A 147 6.94 0.07 -7.69
CA THR A 147 6.06 0.03 -6.52
C THR A 147 4.57 0.17 -6.87
N GLY A 148 4.24 0.37 -8.15
CA GLY A 148 2.87 0.53 -8.62
C GLY A 148 2.17 1.79 -8.12
N VAL A 149 2.90 2.73 -7.48
CA VAL A 149 2.34 3.96 -6.89
C VAL A 149 1.67 4.82 -7.96
N SER A 150 2.21 4.80 -9.19
CA SER A 150 1.62 5.44 -10.38
C SER A 150 0.22 4.90 -10.76
N GLN A 151 -0.16 3.69 -10.33
CA GLN A 151 -1.48 3.10 -10.59
C GLN A 151 -2.50 3.39 -9.49
N ILE A 152 -2.07 3.85 -8.31
CA ILE A 152 -2.94 4.11 -7.16
C ILE A 152 -3.64 5.47 -7.31
N GLU A 153 -3.01 6.44 -7.97
CA GLU A 153 -3.61 7.76 -8.26
C GLU A 153 -4.64 7.73 -9.40
N GLY A 154 -4.57 6.71 -10.27
CA GLY A 154 -5.54 6.46 -11.32
C GLY A 154 -6.54 5.38 -10.89
N GLY A 155 -7.53 5.76 -10.08
CA GLY A 155 -8.54 4.85 -9.54
C GLY A 155 -9.06 3.81 -10.54
N SER A 156 -8.52 2.60 -10.45
CA SER A 156 -9.13 1.38 -10.97
C SER A 156 -8.63 0.21 -10.14
N CYS A 157 -9.18 0.11 -8.92
CA CYS A 157 -9.31 -1.18 -8.26
C CYS A 157 -10.05 -2.10 -9.25
N HIS A 158 -9.29 -2.98 -9.92
CA HIS A 158 -9.86 -3.98 -10.81
C HIS A 158 -10.89 -4.76 -10.01
N LYS A 159 -12.16 -4.67 -10.44
CA LYS A 159 -13.21 -5.56 -9.96
C LYS A 159 -12.71 -6.99 -10.20
N VAL A 160 -12.42 -7.69 -9.12
CA VAL A 160 -12.24 -9.13 -9.14
C VAL A 160 -13.65 -9.70 -9.30
N GLU A 161 -14.01 -10.09 -10.53
CA GLU A 161 -15.18 -10.94 -10.85
C GLU A 161 -14.93 -12.42 -10.51
#